data_AF-A0AAE4TWR6-F1
#
_entry.id   AF-A0AAE4TWR6-F1
#
_cell.length_a   1.000
_cell.length_b   1.000
_cell.length_c   1.000
_cell.angle_alpha   90.00
_cell.angle_beta   90.00
_cell.angle_gamma   90.00
#
_symmetry.space_group_name_H-M   'P 1'
#
loop_
_entity.id
_entity.type
_entity.pdbx_description
1 polymer ?
#
loop_
_entity_poly.entity_id
_entity_poly.type
_entity_poly.pdbx_seq_one_letter_code
_entity_poly.pdbx_strand_id
1 'polypeptide(L)'
;MENKNNSFVVTVTPITESLELNTEEKLKTPEKKNFKNQQGSIKISNQSKEQLEALNKLTNTKYAHEIIDILIKSYVENELTSDQKRKFELLTDL
;
A
#
# COMPACT_ATOMS: atom_id res chain seq x y z
N MET A 1 -36.59 -6.57 -45.03
CA MET A 1 -37.43 -6.48 -43.81
C MET A 1 -37.08 -7.66 -42.94
N GLU A 2 -36.77 -7.40 -41.66
CA GLU A 2 -37.01 -8.27 -40.49
C GLU A 2 -36.38 -9.68 -40.46
N ASN A 3 -35.82 -10.22 -39.38
CA ASN A 3 -35.77 -9.83 -37.98
C ASN A 3 -34.56 -10.53 -37.32
N LYS A 4 -33.72 -9.79 -36.58
CA LYS A 4 -32.59 -10.34 -35.82
C LYS A 4 -33.10 -10.80 -34.46
N ASN A 5 -33.42 -12.09 -34.34
CA ASN A 5 -33.83 -12.69 -33.06
C ASN A 5 -32.74 -13.63 -32.56
N ASN A 6 -31.59 -13.09 -32.15
CA ASN A 6 -30.68 -13.86 -31.30
C ASN A 6 -31.24 -13.79 -29.87
N SER A 7 -31.95 -14.85 -29.49
CA SER A 7 -32.53 -15.07 -28.17
C SER A 7 -31.43 -15.04 -27.09
N PHE A 8 -31.44 -14.01 -26.25
CA PHE A 8 -30.62 -13.94 -25.04
C PHE A 8 -31.47 -14.51 -23.90
N VAL A 9 -31.18 -15.74 -23.49
CA VAL A 9 -31.85 -16.38 -22.36
C VAL A 9 -31.24 -15.81 -21.08
N VAL A 10 -31.94 -14.84 -20.47
CA VAL A 10 -31.62 -14.33 -19.13
C VAL A 10 -32.19 -15.28 -18.10
N THR A 11 -31.36 -16.11 -17.48
CA THR A 11 -31.77 -16.87 -16.30
C THR A 11 -31.72 -15.94 -15.09
N VAL A 12 -32.89 -15.50 -14.63
CA VAL A 12 -33.05 -14.75 -13.37
C VAL A 12 -33.13 -15.77 -12.23
N THR A 13 -32.09 -15.87 -11.42
CA THR A 13 -32.18 -16.56 -10.12
C THR A 13 -32.98 -15.68 -9.16
N PRO A 14 -34.05 -16.19 -8.52
CA PRO A 14 -34.78 -15.43 -7.51
C PRO A 14 -33.88 -15.21 -6.30
N ILE A 15 -33.79 -13.96 -5.84
CA ILE A 15 -33.19 -13.63 -4.56
C ILE A 15 -34.21 -14.04 -3.50
N THR A 16 -33.98 -15.17 -2.86
CA THR A 16 -34.70 -15.53 -1.64
C THR A 16 -34.21 -14.61 -0.53
N GLU A 17 -35.04 -13.64 -0.18
CA GLU A 17 -34.89 -12.80 1.00
C GLU A 17 -35.18 -13.68 2.22
N SER A 18 -34.13 -14.22 2.83
CA SER A 18 -34.19 -14.82 4.18
C SER A 18 -33.34 -13.97 5.12
N LEU A 19 -34.04 -13.16 5.91
CA LEU A 19 -33.53 -12.47 7.07
C LEU A 19 -33.05 -13.47 8.12
N GLU A 20 -31.99 -13.07 8.83
CA GLU A 20 -31.43 -13.63 10.07
C GLU A 20 -30.62 -14.94 9.88
N LEU A 21 -29.42 -15.14 10.42
CA LEU A 21 -28.79 -14.62 11.64
C LEU A 21 -27.28 -14.99 11.64
N ASN A 22 -26.42 -14.08 12.09
CA ASN A 22 -25.04 -14.27 12.60
C ASN A 22 -24.26 -15.54 12.20
N THR A 23 -23.26 -15.39 11.33
CA THR A 23 -21.97 -16.06 11.53
C THR A 23 -20.88 -15.12 11.02
N GLU A 24 -19.89 -14.84 11.85
CA GLU A 24 -18.74 -13.99 11.58
C GLU A 24 -18.00 -14.45 10.32
N GLU A 25 -18.36 -13.90 9.17
CA GLU A 25 -17.50 -13.93 8.00
C GLU A 25 -16.28 -13.07 8.33
N LYS A 26 -15.24 -13.71 8.88
CA LYS A 26 -13.87 -13.23 8.76
C LYS A 26 -13.64 -12.95 7.28
N LEU A 27 -13.77 -11.68 6.90
CA LEU A 27 -13.30 -11.14 5.64
C LEU A 27 -11.84 -11.61 5.48
N LYS A 28 -11.65 -12.72 4.74
CA LYS A 28 -10.32 -13.21 4.38
C LYS A 28 -9.78 -12.17 3.43
N THR A 29 -9.09 -11.18 3.99
CA THR A 29 -8.28 -10.26 3.23
C THR A 29 -7.34 -11.12 2.39
N PRO A 30 -7.25 -10.91 1.07
CA PRO A 30 -6.37 -11.71 0.22
C PRO A 30 -4.97 -11.66 0.82
N GLU A 31 -4.37 -12.84 1.02
CA GLU A 31 -3.01 -12.95 1.53
C GLU A 31 -2.11 -12.04 0.68
N LYS A 32 -1.56 -11.00 1.32
CA LYS A 32 -0.72 -10.03 0.63
C LYS A 32 0.48 -10.79 0.08
N LYS A 33 0.64 -10.76 -1.25
CA LYS A 33 1.85 -11.26 -1.90
C LYS A 33 3.06 -10.60 -1.25
N ASN A 34 3.87 -11.39 -0.57
CA ASN A 34 5.13 -10.93 -0.01
C ASN A 34 6.11 -10.72 -1.16
N PHE A 35 6.36 -9.47 -1.51
CA PHE A 35 7.43 -9.14 -2.45
C PHE A 35 8.76 -9.17 -1.69
N LYS A 36 9.80 -9.79 -2.26
CA LYS A 36 11.13 -9.93 -1.62
C LYS A 36 11.74 -8.60 -1.14
N ASN A 37 11.33 -7.49 -1.74
CA ASN A 37 11.81 -6.14 -1.46
C ASN A 37 10.82 -5.30 -0.63
N GLN A 38 9.80 -5.91 -0.03
CA GLN A 38 8.83 -5.22 0.82
C GLN A 38 8.65 -5.99 2.12
N GLN A 39 9.18 -5.45 3.22
CA GLN A 39 8.95 -5.99 4.57
C GLN A 39 7.68 -5.40 5.22
N GLY A 40 7.15 -4.30 4.68
CA GLY A 40 5.91 -3.68 5.15
C GLY A 40 5.44 -2.54 4.25
N SER A 41 4.14 -2.26 4.25
CA SER A 41 3.56 -1.10 3.57
C SER A 41 3.42 0.06 4.55
N ILE A 42 4.03 1.21 4.24
CA ILE A 42 3.87 2.45 5.01
C ILE A 42 2.78 3.29 4.35
N LYS A 43 1.74 3.66 5.10
CA LYS A 43 0.74 4.63 4.64
C LYS A 43 1.29 6.04 4.83
N ILE A 44 1.20 6.86 3.79
CA ILE A 44 1.64 8.27 3.80
C ILE A 44 0.54 9.17 3.26
N SER A 45 0.64 10.48 3.53
CA SER A 45 -0.29 11.46 2.95
C SER A 45 -0.13 11.56 1.43
N ASN A 46 -1.16 12.04 0.74
CA ASN A 46 -1.11 12.25 -0.71
C ASN A 46 0.01 13.24 -1.10
N GLN A 47 0.15 14.34 -0.34
CA GLN A 47 1.19 15.32 -0.56
C GLN A 47 2.60 14.71 -0.42
N SER A 48 2.83 13.92 0.62
CA SER A 48 4.12 13.24 0.83
C SER A 48 4.42 12.27 -0.31
N LYS A 49 3.40 11.60 -0.86
CA LYS A 49 3.56 10.71 -2.00
C LYS A 49 4.01 11.46 -3.25
N GLU A 50 3.38 12.59 -3.57
CA GLU A 50 3.75 13.41 -4.73
C GLU A 50 5.19 13.92 -4.63
N GLN A 51 5.60 14.39 -3.45
CA GLN A 51 6.96 14.84 -3.19
C GLN A 51 7.96 13.69 -3.33
N LEU A 52 7.65 12.50 -2.80
CA LEU A 52 8.50 11.33 -2.91
C LEU A 52 8.66 10.86 -4.36
N GLU A 53 7.59 10.89 -5.16
CA GLU A 53 7.65 10.57 -6.59
C GLU A 53 8.49 11.59 -7.37
N ALA A 54 8.39 12.88 -7.05
CA ALA A 54 9.21 13.92 -7.65
C ALA A 54 10.70 13.72 -7.33
N LEU A 55 11.02 13.41 -6.06
CA LEU A 55 12.39 13.11 -5.63
C LEU A 55 12.94 11.87 -6.34
N ASN A 56 12.13 10.82 -6.48
CA ASN A 56 12.53 9.59 -7.18
C ASN A 56 12.85 9.86 -8.65
N LYS A 57 12.09 10.74 -9.32
CA LYS A 57 12.36 11.16 -10.70
C LYS A 57 13.64 12.00 -10.81
N LEU A 58 13.87 12.92 -9.86
CA LEU A 58 15.03 13.80 -9.87
C LEU A 58 16.35 13.04 -9.69
N THR A 59 16.35 12.08 -8.77
CA THR A 59 17.52 11.29 -8.39
C THR A 59 17.71 10.04 -9.26
N ASN A 60 16.78 9.76 -10.18
CA ASN A 60 16.76 8.58 -11.05
C ASN A 60 16.80 7.25 -10.30
N THR A 61 16.27 7.21 -9.08
CA THR A 61 16.14 5.95 -8.31
C THR A 61 14.99 5.11 -8.83
N LYS A 62 15.14 3.79 -8.72
CA LYS A 62 14.14 2.85 -9.21
C LYS A 62 13.05 2.63 -8.18
N TYR A 63 13.38 2.76 -6.89
CA TYR A 63 12.48 2.44 -5.81
C TYR A 63 12.40 3.56 -4.76
N ALA A 64 11.18 3.84 -4.30
CA ALA A 64 10.94 4.86 -3.30
C ALA A 64 11.64 4.60 -1.94
N HIS A 65 11.92 3.34 -1.59
CA HIS A 65 12.65 3.03 -0.36
C HIS A 65 14.10 3.53 -0.40
N GLU A 66 14.73 3.58 -1.58
CA GLU A 66 16.08 4.13 -1.73
C GLU A 66 16.11 5.61 -1.34
N ILE A 67 15.05 6.36 -1.72
CA ILE A 67 14.90 7.76 -1.34
C ILE A 67 14.60 7.90 0.15
N ILE A 68 13.76 7.03 0.71
CA ILE A 68 13.48 7.03 2.15
C ILE A 68 14.79 6.80 2.94
N ASP A 69 15.64 5.87 2.51
CA ASP A 69 16.93 5.61 3.16
C ASP A 69 17.86 6.83 3.11
N ILE A 70 17.92 7.52 1.96
CA ILE A 70 18.69 8.76 1.81
C ILE A 70 18.15 9.87 2.72
N LEU A 71 16.82 10.02 2.77
CA LEU A 71 16.17 11.03 3.62
C LEU A 71 16.42 10.77 5.11
N ILE A 72 16.34 9.50 5.54
CA ILE A 72 16.65 9.12 6.93
C ILE A 72 18.11 9.45 7.25
N LYS A 73 19.06 9.05 6.41
CA LYS A 73 20.49 9.34 6.62
C LYS A 73 20.76 10.83 6.70
N SER A 74 20.22 11.60 5.74
CA SER A 74 20.39 13.06 5.71
C SER A 74 19.82 13.73 6.98
N TYR A 75 18.64 13.30 7.45
CA TYR A 75 18.06 13.81 8.67
C TYR A 75 18.91 13.48 9.90
N VAL A 76 19.38 12.23 10.00
CA VAL A 76 20.26 11.80 11.09
C VAL A 76 21.54 12.61 11.10
N GLU A 77 22.21 12.78 9.95
CA GLU A 77 23.49 13.47 9.86
C GLU A 77 23.38 14.97 10.13
N ASN A 78 22.37 15.64 9.56
CA ASN A 78 22.30 17.10 9.52
C ASN A 78 21.44 17.71 10.63
N GLU A 79 20.36 17.05 11.05
CA GLU A 79 19.35 17.66 11.95
C GLU A 79 19.46 17.16 13.40
N LEU A 80 19.95 15.94 13.63
CA LEU A 80 20.04 15.39 14.98
C LEU A 80 21.27 15.89 15.75
N THR A 81 21.05 16.23 17.02
CA THR A 81 22.15 16.48 17.97
C THR A 81 22.90 15.20 18.30
N SER A 82 24.11 15.30 18.85
CA SER A 82 24.91 14.13 19.23
C SER A 82 24.18 13.16 20.16
N ASP A 83 23.42 13.68 21.13
CA ASP A 83 22.65 12.85 22.07
C ASP A 83 21.47 12.14 21.37
N GLN A 84 20.80 12.84 20.46
CA GLN A 84 19.71 12.26 19.68
C GLN A 84 20.21 11.21 18.69
N LYS A 85 21.38 11.43 18.06
CA LYS A 85 22.06 10.44 17.21
C LYS A 85 22.35 9.17 17.99
N ARG A 86 22.98 9.30 19.16
CA ARG A 86 23.27 8.15 20.04
C ARG A 86 21.99 7.41 20.45
N LYS A 87 20.92 8.13 20.74
CA LYS A 87 19.62 7.52 21.07
C LYS A 87 19.01 6.81 19.87
N PHE A 88 19.11 7.39 18.68
CA PHE A 88 18.66 6.78 17.43
C PHE A 88 19.43 5.47 17.16
N GLU A 89 20.77 5.50 17.24
CA GLU A 89 21.63 4.32 17.11
C GLU A 89 21.21 3.20 18.07
N LEU A 90 21.00 3.51 19.36
CA LEU A 90 20.55 2.51 20.35
C LEU A 90 19.16 1.91 20.07
N LEU A 91 18.30 2.62 19.33
CA LEU A 91 16.98 2.12 18.95
C LEU A 91 17.02 1.31 17.64
N THR A 92 18.04 1.53 16.81
CA THR A 92 18.21 0.88 15.51
C THR A 92 19.24 -0.25 15.51
N ASP A 93 20.16 -0.26 16.47
CA ASP A 93 21.10 -1.36 16.72
C ASP A 93 20.31 -2.55 17.24
N LEU A 94 20.10 -3.52 16.35
CA LEU A 94 19.39 -4.78 16.56
C LEU A 94 20.31 -5.94 16.19
#